data_AF-A0A919XY23-F1
#
_entry.id   AF-A0A919XY23-F1
#
_cell.length_a   1.000
_cell.length_b   1.000
_cell.length_c   1.000
_cell.angle_alpha   90.00
_cell.angle_beta   90.00
_cell.angle_gamma   90.00
#
_symmetry.space_group_name_H-M   'P 1'
#
loop_
_entity.id
_entity.type
_entity.pdbx_description
1 polymer ?
#
loop_
_entity_poly.entity_id
_entity_poly.type
_entity_poly.pdbx_seq_one_letter_code
_entity_poly.pdbx_strand_id
1 'polypeptide(L)' 'MLPHEEEVKIGPNTYIFNSQDETLRRYNERSKMWVRIIFVGGNGLEKLKERLVEEYIRQCIEKLDQGSTGI' A
#
# COMPACT_ATOMS: atom_id res chain seq x y z
N MET A 1 11.91 -14.56 -5.20
CA MET A 1 11.41 -13.22 -5.59
C MET A 1 11.93 -12.92 -6.99
N LEU A 2 11.08 -12.43 -7.88
CA LEU A 2 11.52 -11.94 -9.19
C LEU A 2 12.40 -10.69 -8.98
N PRO A 3 13.41 -10.44 -9.82
CA PRO A 3 14.42 -9.37 -9.61
C PRO A 3 13.87 -7.94 -9.64
N HIS A 4 12.60 -7.75 -9.99
CA HIS A 4 11.93 -6.45 -10.12
C HIS A 4 10.76 -6.28 -9.15
N GLU A 5 10.54 -7.25 -8.26
CA GLU A 5 9.45 -7.23 -7.29
C GLU A 5 9.95 -6.85 -5.90
N GLU A 6 9.40 -5.78 -5.36
CA GLU A 6 9.67 -5.31 -4.00
C GLU A 6 8.43 -5.49 -3.13
N GLU A 7 8.60 -6.18 -2.00
CA GLU A 7 7.55 -6.29 -0.98
C GLU A 7 7.57 -5.07 -0.07
N VAL A 8 6.43 -4.39 0.02
CA VAL A 8 6.22 -3.22 0.86
C VAL A 8 5.10 -3.51 1.84
N LYS A 9 5.38 -3.34 3.14
CA LYS A 9 4.37 -3.49 4.20
C LYS A 9 3.96 -2.13 4.74
N ILE A 10 2.66 -1.85 4.73
CA ILE A 10 2.09 -0.62 5.31
C ILE A 10 0.95 -1.01 6.25
N GLY A 11 1.26 -0.95 7.55
CA GLY A 11 0.40 -1.47 8.61
C GLY A 11 0.09 -2.96 8.40
N PRO A 12 -1.19 -3.37 8.38
CA PRO A 12 -1.56 -4.78 8.18
C PRO A 12 -1.53 -5.20 6.70
N ASN A 13 -1.32 -4.27 5.77
CA ASN A 13 -1.42 -4.55 4.34
C ASN A 13 -0.05 -4.86 3.74
N THR A 14 -0.02 -5.88 2.88
CA THR A 14 1.16 -6.25 2.08
C THR A 14 0.93 -5.85 0.62
N TYR A 15 1.92 -5.16 0.07
CA TYR A 15 1.97 -4.71 -1.31
C TYR A 15 3.18 -5.33 -2.01
N ILE A 16 3.03 -5.66 -3.29
CA ILE A 16 4.14 -6.04 -4.17
C ILE A 16 4.19 -5.02 -5.29
N PHE A 17 5.27 -4.25 -5.34
CA PHE A 17 5.55 -3.33 -6.43
C PHE A 17 6.43 -4.04 -7.46
N ASN A 18 6.07 -3.98 -8.74
CA ASN A 18 6.89 -4.42 -9.85
C ASN A 18 7.39 -3.18 -10.59
N SER A 19 8.70 -2.93 -10.53
CA SER A 19 9.35 -1.76 -11.13
C SER A 19 9.48 -1.83 -12.65
N GLN A 20 9.42 -3.02 -13.24
CA GLN A 20 9.49 -3.21 -14.70
C GLN A 20 8.19 -2.78 -15.38
N ASP A 21 7.06 -3.16 -14.81
CA ASP A 21 5.73 -2.86 -15.38
C ASP A 21 5.01 -1.71 -14.67
N GLU A 22 5.69 -1.04 -13.73
CA GLU A 22 5.15 0.00 -12.84
C GLU A 22 3.80 -0.39 -12.19
N THR A 23 3.67 -1.65 -11.79
CA THR A 23 2.40 -2.17 -11.25
C THR A 23 2.49 -2.47 -9.77
N LEU A 24 1.41 -2.16 -9.05
CA LEU A 24 1.26 -2.50 -7.64
C LEU A 24 0.23 -3.62 -7.50
N ARG A 25 0.51 -4.61 -6.66
CA ARG A 25 -0.47 -5.59 -6.21
C ARG A 25 -0.65 -5.48 -4.72
N ARG A 26 -1.89 -5.50 -4.24
CA ARG A 26 -2.21 -5.57 -2.81
C ARG A 26 -2.87 -6.91 -2.50
N TYR A 27 -2.47 -7.54 -1.42
CA TYR A 27 -3.22 -8.69 -0.93
C TYR A 27 -4.50 -8.21 -0.24
N ASN A 28 -5.65 -8.73 -0.67
CA ASN A 28 -6.94 -8.45 -0.05
C ASN A 28 -7.31 -9.59 0.90
N GLU A 29 -7.22 -9.33 2.20
CA GLU A 29 -7.55 -10.30 3.25
C GLU A 29 -9.00 -10.78 3.20
N ARG A 30 -9.95 -9.93 2.76
CA ARG A 30 -11.37 -10.28 2.71
C ARG A 30 -11.68 -11.25 1.58
N SER A 31 -11.08 -11.04 0.41
CA SER A 31 -11.28 -11.91 -0.77
C SER A 31 -10.21 -12.99 -0.90
N LYS A 32 -9.16 -12.98 -0.06
CA LYS A 32 -7.99 -13.86 -0.13
C LYS A 32 -7.35 -13.91 -1.52
N MET A 33 -7.29 -12.76 -2.18
CA MET A 33 -6.79 -12.62 -3.55
C MET A 33 -5.88 -11.40 -3.69
N TRP A 34 -4.94 -11.48 -4.65
CA TRP A 34 -4.14 -10.33 -5.06
C TRP A 34 -4.92 -9.42 -6.00
N VAL A 35 -5.04 -8.16 -5.63
CA VAL A 35 -5.67 -7.13 -6.44
C VAL A 35 -4.59 -6.32 -7.13
N ARG A 36 -4.60 -6.28 -8.46
CA ARG A 36 -3.71 -5.45 -9.26
C ARG A 36 -4.25 -4.02 -9.30
N ILE A 37 -3.38 -3.06 -9.00
CA ILE A 37 -3.65 -1.63 -9.07
C ILE A 37 -2.84 -1.09 -10.25
N ILE A 38 -3.54 -0.58 -11.25
CA ILE A 38 -2.96 -0.01 -12.47
C ILE A 38 -3.19 1.51 -12.40
N PHE A 39 -2.13 2.28 -12.47
CA PHE A 39 -2.21 3.73 -12.53
C PHE A 39 -2.22 4.18 -13.98
N VAL A 40 -3.32 4.77 -14.43
CA VAL A 40 -3.43 5.31 -15.79
C VAL A 40 -2.94 6.76 -15.78
N GLY A 41 -1.91 7.08 -16.58
CA GLY A 41 -1.50 8.48 -16.83
C GLY A 41 -0.03 8.87 -16.57
N GLY A 42 0.94 7.97 -16.74
CA GLY A 42 2.37 8.34 -16.89
C GLY A 42 3.14 8.76 -15.63
N ASN A 43 2.47 8.92 -14.48
CA ASN A 43 3.07 9.24 -13.17
C ASN A 43 2.63 8.24 -12.09
N GLY A 44 2.52 6.96 -12.45
CA GLY A 44 1.96 5.93 -11.56
C GLY A 44 2.75 5.75 -10.26
N LEU A 45 4.08 5.83 -10.35
CA LEU A 45 4.97 5.68 -9.21
C LEU A 45 4.88 6.86 -8.20
N GLU A 46 4.84 8.10 -8.68
CA GLU A 46 4.72 9.26 -7.79
C GLU A 46 3.35 9.28 -7.11
N LYS A 47 2.27 9.03 -7.86
CA LYS A 47 0.92 8.88 -7.28
C LYS A 47 0.82 7.71 -6.30
N LEU A 48 1.56 6.63 -6.56
CA LEU A 48 1.66 5.50 -5.63
C LEU A 48 2.32 5.96 -4.33
N LYS A 49 3.47 6.64 -4.38
CA LYS A 49 4.14 7.15 -3.18
C LYS A 49 3.24 8.07 -2.37
N GLU A 50 2.57 9.01 -3.04
CA GLU A 50 1.59 9.90 -2.38
C GLU A 50 0.51 9.10 -1.66
N ARG A 51 -0.11 8.12 -2.33
CA ARG A 51 -1.17 7.28 -1.74
C ARG A 51 -0.68 6.41 -0.59
N LEU A 52 0.53 5.87 -0.68
CA LEU A 52 1.13 5.07 0.38
C LEU A 52 1.45 5.94 1.61
N VAL A 53 1.90 7.18 1.40
CA VAL A 53 2.15 8.17 2.47
C VAL A 53 0.83 8.59 3.13
N GLU A 54 -0.20 8.92 2.35
CA GLU A 54 -1.53 9.24 2.86
C GLU A 54 -2.11 8.10 3.72
N GLU A 55 -2.04 6.86 3.23
CA GLU A 55 -2.52 5.69 3.98
C GLU A 55 -1.72 5.43 5.26
N TYR A 56 -0.40 5.63 5.23
CA TYR A 56 0.44 5.51 6.42
C TYR A 56 0.08 6.57 7.48
N ILE A 57 -0.07 7.84 7.07
CA ILE A 57 -0.47 8.94 7.95
C ILE A 57 -1.86 8.67 8.56
N ARG A 58 -2.83 8.25 7.74
CA ARG A 58 -4.18 7.89 8.21
C ARG A 58 -4.12 6.83 9.31
N GLN A 59 -3.33 5.77 9.12
CA GLN A 59 -3.18 4.71 10.11
C GLN A 59 -2.49 5.18 11.40
N CYS A 60 -1.50 6.07 11.30
CA CYS A 60 -0.88 6.68 12.48
C CYS A 60 -1.90 7.49 13.29
N ILE A 61 -2.76 8.26 12.62
CA ILE A 61 -3.85 9.01 13.28
C ILE A 61 -4.85 8.06 13.93
N GLU A 62 -5.32 7.02 13.22
CA GLU A 62 -6.24 6.01 13.77
C GLU A 62 -5.67 5.33 15.03
N LYS A 63 -4.36 5.06 15.07
CA LYS A 63 -3.69 4.49 16.26
C LYS A 63 -3.64 5.48 17.43
N LEU A 64 -3.44 6.77 17.17
CA LEU A 64 -3.45 7.81 18.20
C LEU A 64 -4.85 8.01 18.80
N ASP A 65 -5.88 7.95 17.95
CA ASP A 65 -7.28 8.04 18.37
C ASP A 65 -7.66 6.85 19.28
N GLN A 66 -7.28 5.62 18.90
CA GLN A 66 -7.53 4.41 19.70
C GLN A 66 -6.75 4.38 21.02
N GLY A 67 -5.58 5.05 21.08
CA GLY A 67 -4.81 5.21 22.32
C GLY A 67 -5.41 6.22 23.30
N SER A 68 -6.28 7.12 22.82
CA SER A 68 -6.86 8.21 23.63
C SER A 68 -8.18 7.85 24.31
N THR A 69 -8.77 6.67 24.01
CA THR A 69 -10.01 6.19 24.66
C THR A 69 -9.75 5.28 25.87
N GLY A 70 -8.50 5.18 26.33
CA GLY A 70 -8.06 4.27 27.38
C GLY A 70 -7.40 4.93 28.60
N ILE A 71 -7.83 6.14 28.97
CA ILE A 71 -7.44 6.82 30.24
C ILE A 71 -8.71 7.31 30.94
#